data_AF-A0A1Y2W4P8-F1
#
_entry.id   AF-A0A1Y2W4P8-F1
#
_cell.length_a   1.000
_cell.length_b   1.000
_cell.length_c   1.000
_cell.angle_alpha   90.00
_cell.angle_beta   90.00
_cell.angle_gamma   90.00
#
_symmetry.space_group_name_H-M   'P 1'
#
loop_
_entity.id
_entity.type
_entity.pdbx_description
1 polymer ?
#
loop_
_entity_poly.entity_id
_entity_poly.type
_entity_poly.pdbx_seq_one_letter_code
_entity_poly.pdbx_strand_id
1 'polypeptide(L)'
;MAPKKSFTYCEGAPSWNPASYVADTALHERTEKLLESDNLQSAIAASFSLPPPRRDSYVYHAIVSVTLPEVQHVISLGRQNGLHSWYFAPSTASPSEDSTPPRQTLAPLPPPPRADTEAYLSIFDAHTSTSSALRSFRSNAKKASLRLEIAEYLLSKRYIHPAHQHTLEIPKRSSKKAVRPKLPPNPYLAFLNWSARNLEWAGPGPSSALAGARAHHVLPILMHHFGCASPSHEALEILRTLAAGRGVLDVGSGGGYWTFMLRSYGVGATAVDNAQSEWRVTWVSDTVVAEGAEFLKKRRRERGTSAGSESDSGVDPDEAVLLLVYPIVGGTHAGGQDGDFTRSMMDAFTGDTLAVVGTQNRNGYTGFRGRSMDEYVEQERAGDGWVKVVQVALPSFPGKDEALFVFQRGSRAPKMEAGVDSGGSNDNNEGT
;
A
#
# COMPACT_ATOMS: atom_id res chain seq x y z
N MET A 1 17.22 -7.15 39.04
CA MET A 1 16.83 -6.94 37.62
C MET A 1 15.41 -7.44 37.46
N ALA A 2 14.47 -6.58 37.04
CA ALA A 2 13.12 -7.05 36.69
C ALA A 2 13.24 -8.05 35.53
N PRO A 3 12.49 -9.17 35.54
CA PRO A 3 12.52 -10.12 34.44
C PRO A 3 12.12 -9.41 33.14
N LYS A 4 12.95 -9.55 32.11
CA LYS A 4 12.69 -8.98 30.78
C LYS A 4 11.40 -9.64 30.26
N LYS A 5 10.33 -8.85 30.10
CA LYS A 5 9.05 -9.36 29.58
C LYS A 5 9.32 -10.09 28.27
N SER A 6 8.86 -11.33 28.14
CA SER A 6 9.00 -12.09 26.91
C SER A 6 8.25 -11.38 25.79
N PHE A 7 8.92 -11.19 24.66
CA PHE A 7 8.29 -10.64 23.46
C PHE A 7 7.10 -11.52 23.07
N THR A 8 5.99 -10.89 22.66
CA THR A 8 4.76 -11.57 22.26
C THR A 8 4.34 -11.04 20.90
N TYR A 9 4.14 -11.94 19.92
CA TYR A 9 3.75 -11.55 18.57
C TYR A 9 2.27 -11.14 18.48
N CYS A 10 1.39 -11.69 19.31
CA CYS A 10 -0.04 -11.38 19.31
C CYS A 10 -0.59 -11.19 20.71
N GLU A 11 -1.19 -10.03 20.99
CA GLU A 11 -1.80 -9.74 22.28
C GLU A 11 -3.01 -10.64 22.55
N GLY A 12 -3.00 -11.26 23.73
CA GLY A 12 -3.99 -12.26 24.13
C GLY A 12 -3.72 -13.67 23.58
N ALA A 13 -2.69 -13.86 22.75
CA ALA A 13 -2.33 -15.14 22.15
C ALA A 13 -0.80 -15.37 22.19
N PRO A 14 -0.21 -15.63 23.38
CA PRO A 14 1.24 -15.70 23.56
C PRO A 14 1.92 -16.85 22.80
N SER A 15 1.18 -17.88 22.39
CA SER A 15 1.69 -19.00 21.60
C SER A 15 1.69 -18.73 20.09
N TRP A 16 1.02 -17.67 19.63
CA TRP A 16 1.00 -17.34 18.21
C TRP A 16 2.37 -16.83 17.75
N ASN A 17 2.83 -17.32 16.60
CA ASN A 17 4.02 -16.79 15.94
C ASN A 17 3.83 -16.82 14.41
N PRO A 18 4.38 -15.83 13.70
CA PRO A 18 4.13 -15.66 12.27
C PRO A 18 4.71 -16.80 11.44
N ALA A 19 5.86 -17.37 11.85
CA ALA A 19 6.53 -18.44 11.11
C ALA A 19 5.70 -19.74 11.07
N SER A 20 5.15 -20.18 12.21
CA SER A 20 4.27 -21.36 12.24
C SER A 20 2.93 -21.08 11.57
N TYR A 21 2.40 -19.85 11.70
CA TYR A 21 1.16 -19.46 11.04
C TYR A 21 1.28 -19.61 9.51
N VAL A 22 2.31 -19.03 8.90
CA VAL A 22 2.47 -19.11 7.44
C VAL A 22 2.79 -20.52 6.93
N ALA A 23 3.37 -21.38 7.77
CA ALA A 23 3.66 -22.77 7.41
C ALA A 23 2.41 -23.67 7.47
N ASP A 24 1.37 -23.28 8.23
CA ASP A 24 0.17 -24.10 8.45
C ASP A 24 -0.87 -23.92 7.32
N THR A 25 -0.70 -24.71 6.25
CA THR A 25 -1.63 -24.70 5.11
C THR A 25 -3.04 -25.15 5.49
N ALA A 26 -3.18 -26.08 6.45
CA ALA A 26 -4.48 -26.56 6.89
C ALA A 26 -5.25 -25.48 7.65
N LEU A 27 -4.55 -24.65 8.43
CA LEU A 27 -5.14 -23.47 9.06
C LEU A 27 -5.61 -22.46 8.01
N HIS A 28 -4.81 -22.18 6.99
CA HIS A 28 -5.23 -21.28 5.92
C HIS A 28 -6.49 -21.78 5.21
N GLU A 29 -6.58 -23.06 4.86
CA GLU A 29 -7.79 -23.65 4.25
C GLU A 29 -9.02 -23.56 5.16
N ARG A 30 -8.85 -23.76 6.48
CA ARG A 30 -9.94 -23.57 7.45
C ARG A 30 -10.36 -22.10 7.54
N THR A 31 -9.41 -21.18 7.56
CA THR A 31 -9.67 -19.74 7.59
C THR A 31 -10.41 -19.29 6.32
N GLU A 32 -10.01 -19.77 5.14
CA GLU A 32 -10.69 -19.48 3.89
C GLU A 32 -12.15 -19.95 3.91
N LYS A 33 -12.43 -21.16 4.38
CA LYS A 33 -13.81 -21.66 4.54
C LYS A 33 -14.65 -20.80 5.50
N LEU A 34 -14.03 -20.30 6.58
CA LEU A 34 -14.73 -19.39 7.52
C LEU A 34 -15.05 -18.05 6.84
N LEU A 35 -14.11 -17.50 6.06
CA LEU A 35 -14.33 -16.29 5.27
C LEU A 35 -15.40 -16.49 4.19
N GLU A 36 -15.42 -17.64 3.49
CA GLU A 36 -16.48 -17.97 2.52
C GLU A 36 -17.88 -17.98 3.14
N SER A 37 -17.99 -18.25 4.44
CA SER A 37 -19.24 -18.20 5.21
C SER A 37 -19.50 -16.85 5.89
N ASP A 38 -18.75 -15.80 5.54
CA ASP A 38 -18.80 -14.45 6.15
C ASP A 38 -18.60 -14.44 7.68
N ASN A 39 -17.88 -15.43 8.20
CA ASN A 39 -17.56 -15.57 9.62
C ASN A 39 -16.16 -15.02 9.92
N LEU A 40 -16.01 -13.70 9.74
CA LEU A 40 -14.76 -12.96 10.01
C LEU A 40 -14.26 -13.20 11.43
N GLN A 41 -15.15 -13.19 12.42
CA GLN A 41 -14.80 -13.36 13.81
C GLN A 41 -14.07 -14.68 14.07
N SER A 42 -14.61 -15.79 13.54
CA SER A 42 -13.95 -17.09 13.70
C SER A 42 -12.70 -17.19 12.84
N ALA A 43 -12.68 -16.59 11.65
CA ALA A 43 -11.51 -16.57 10.77
C ALA A 43 -10.30 -15.85 11.43
N ILE A 44 -10.55 -14.70 12.05
CA ILE A 44 -9.55 -13.93 12.81
C ILE A 44 -9.12 -14.72 14.05
N ALA A 45 -10.07 -15.22 14.84
CA ALA A 45 -9.74 -15.97 16.05
C ALA A 45 -8.91 -17.23 15.76
N ALA A 46 -9.26 -17.98 14.71
CA ALA A 46 -8.48 -19.14 14.27
C ALA A 46 -7.08 -18.74 13.79
N SER A 47 -6.98 -17.72 12.94
CA SER A 47 -5.71 -17.29 12.34
C SER A 47 -4.70 -16.81 13.39
N PHE A 48 -5.17 -16.10 14.40
CA PHE A 48 -4.32 -15.48 15.41
C PHE A 48 -4.33 -16.20 16.76
N SER A 49 -4.93 -17.39 16.81
CA SER A 49 -5.06 -18.19 18.05
C SER A 49 -5.67 -17.38 19.20
N LEU A 50 -6.63 -16.52 18.90
CA LEU A 50 -7.24 -15.62 19.89
C LEU A 50 -8.12 -16.41 20.85
N PRO A 51 -8.31 -15.90 22.08
CA PRO A 51 -9.27 -16.47 23.02
C PRO A 51 -10.68 -16.55 22.40
N PRO A 52 -11.54 -17.47 22.90
CA PRO A 52 -12.93 -17.50 22.51
C PRO A 52 -13.58 -16.12 22.67
N PRO A 53 -14.48 -15.69 21.78
CA PRO A 53 -14.94 -14.31 21.73
C PRO A 53 -15.49 -13.72 23.03
N ARG A 54 -16.12 -14.53 23.87
CA ARG A 54 -16.65 -14.08 25.18
C ARG A 54 -15.55 -13.67 26.16
N ARG A 55 -14.29 -13.98 25.88
CA ARG A 55 -13.12 -13.66 26.71
C ARG A 55 -12.16 -12.69 26.01
N ASP A 56 -12.40 -12.36 24.73
CA ASP A 56 -11.58 -11.41 24.00
C ASP A 56 -12.17 -10.00 24.13
N SER A 57 -11.60 -9.19 25.02
CA SER A 57 -12.01 -7.81 25.26
C SER A 57 -11.16 -6.79 24.49
N TYR A 58 -10.35 -7.23 23.54
CA TYR A 58 -9.48 -6.33 22.78
C TYR A 58 -10.32 -5.36 21.95
N VAL A 59 -9.99 -4.07 22.07
CA VAL A 59 -10.61 -2.99 21.30
C VAL A 59 -9.65 -2.57 20.20
N TYR A 60 -10.14 -2.61 18.97
CA TYR A 60 -9.41 -2.22 17.77
C TYR A 60 -9.66 -0.75 17.50
N HIS A 61 -8.58 0.02 17.34
CA HIS A 61 -8.61 1.46 17.17
C HIS A 61 -8.14 1.86 15.76
N ALA A 62 -8.97 2.61 15.04
CA ALA A 62 -8.54 3.37 13.88
C ALA A 62 -9.23 4.73 13.91
N ILE A 63 -10.03 5.06 12.89
CA ILE A 63 -10.93 6.23 12.92
C ILE A 63 -12.03 6.03 13.96
N VAL A 64 -12.43 4.78 14.18
CA VAL A 64 -13.43 4.36 15.18
C VAL A 64 -12.84 3.24 16.04
N SER A 65 -13.41 3.06 17.23
CA SER A 65 -13.06 1.94 18.12
C SER A 65 -14.13 0.87 18.02
N VAL A 66 -13.73 -0.38 17.80
CA VAL A 66 -14.64 -1.52 17.63
C VAL A 66 -14.07 -2.77 18.28
N THR A 67 -14.94 -3.72 18.61
CA THR A 67 -14.57 -5.09 18.99
C THR A 67 -14.86 -6.06 17.85
N LEU A 68 -14.22 -7.23 17.87
CA LEU A 68 -14.44 -8.25 16.83
C LEU A 68 -15.92 -8.72 16.75
N PRO A 69 -16.66 -8.92 17.86
CA PRO A 69 -18.08 -9.24 17.80
C PRO A 69 -18.95 -8.13 17.21
N GLU A 70 -18.66 -6.86 17.50
CA GLU A 70 -19.39 -5.73 16.91
C GLU A 70 -19.22 -5.67 15.40
N VAL A 71 -18.00 -5.86 14.91
CA VAL A 71 -17.71 -5.93 13.47
C VAL A 71 -18.46 -7.10 12.83
N GLN A 72 -18.47 -8.28 13.46
CA GLN A 72 -19.25 -9.43 12.96
C GLN A 72 -20.75 -9.17 12.91
N HIS A 73 -21.29 -8.44 13.89
CA HIS A 73 -22.68 -8.01 13.84
C HIS A 73 -22.94 -7.09 12.66
N VAL A 74 -22.09 -6.09 12.41
CA VAL A 74 -22.24 -5.19 11.26
C VAL A 74 -22.16 -5.93 9.93
N ILE A 75 -21.28 -6.93 9.79
CA ILE A 75 -21.23 -7.81 8.61
C ILE A 75 -22.58 -8.46 8.35
N SER A 76 -23.27 -8.93 9.41
CA SER A 76 -24.59 -9.57 9.28
C SER A 76 -25.70 -8.62 8.81
N LEU A 77 -25.50 -7.29 8.92
CA LEU A 77 -26.44 -6.29 8.42
C LEU A 77 -26.32 -6.08 6.90
N GLY A 78 -25.19 -6.45 6.29
CA GLY A 78 -24.92 -6.26 4.86
C GLY A 78 -25.13 -4.81 4.40
N ARG A 79 -25.89 -4.62 3.31
CA ARG A 79 -26.12 -3.31 2.67
C ARG A 79 -26.97 -2.32 3.48
N GLN A 80 -27.53 -2.72 4.62
CA GLN A 80 -28.42 -1.86 5.41
C GLN A 80 -27.76 -0.52 5.74
N ASN A 81 -28.57 0.55 5.81
CA ASN A 81 -28.11 1.90 6.16
C ASN A 81 -26.94 2.44 5.31
N GLY A 82 -26.76 1.93 4.08
CA GLY A 82 -25.71 2.39 3.18
C GLY A 82 -24.31 1.95 3.58
N LEU A 83 -24.17 0.89 4.39
CA LEU A 83 -22.88 0.34 4.83
C LEU A 83 -21.96 -0.09 3.67
N HIS A 84 -22.53 -0.37 2.50
CA HIS A 84 -21.82 -0.76 1.28
C HIS A 84 -21.86 0.32 0.19
N SER A 85 -22.31 1.55 0.52
CA SER A 85 -22.40 2.63 -0.46
C SER A 85 -21.01 3.25 -0.70
N TRP A 86 -20.29 2.67 -1.66
CA TRP A 86 -18.94 3.11 -2.05
C TRP A 86 -18.91 4.03 -3.25
N TYR A 87 -19.85 3.88 -4.17
CA TYR A 87 -19.86 4.60 -5.45
C TYR A 87 -21.02 5.59 -5.46
N PHE A 88 -20.77 6.81 -5.93
CA PHE A 88 -21.77 7.88 -5.97
C PHE A 88 -21.84 8.53 -7.34
N ALA A 89 -23.03 8.98 -7.72
CA ALA A 89 -23.21 9.80 -8.91
C ALA A 89 -22.66 11.21 -8.65
N PRO A 90 -22.03 11.86 -9.64
CA PRO A 90 -21.71 13.28 -9.57
C PRO A 90 -22.98 14.11 -9.34
N SER A 91 -22.89 15.16 -8.52
CA SER A 91 -24.00 16.10 -8.33
C SER A 91 -24.28 16.85 -9.63
N THR A 92 -25.56 16.93 -10.03
CA THR A 92 -25.99 17.73 -11.19
C THR A 92 -26.27 19.19 -10.83
N ALA A 93 -26.12 19.58 -9.57
CA ALA A 93 -26.41 20.94 -9.11
C ALA A 93 -25.20 21.87 -9.30
N SER A 94 -25.39 22.96 -10.04
CA SER A 94 -24.42 24.05 -10.13
C SER A 94 -24.12 24.62 -8.73
N PRO A 95 -22.87 25.00 -8.43
CA PRO A 95 -22.56 25.65 -7.16
C PRO A 95 -23.29 27.00 -7.11
N SER A 96 -24.25 27.17 -6.19
CA SER A 96 -24.81 28.49 -5.88
C SER A 96 -23.80 29.26 -5.04
N GLU A 97 -23.42 30.48 -5.46
CA GLU A 97 -22.37 31.29 -4.84
C GLU A 97 -22.67 31.76 -3.40
N ASP A 98 -23.92 31.69 -2.96
CA ASP A 98 -24.35 32.15 -1.63
C ASP A 98 -25.00 31.03 -0.82
N SER A 99 -24.18 30.15 -0.23
CA SER A 99 -24.50 29.47 1.05
C SER A 99 -23.35 28.58 1.49
N THR A 100 -23.11 28.55 2.81
CA THR A 100 -22.42 27.46 3.51
C THR A 100 -22.83 26.13 2.88
N PRO A 101 -21.89 25.28 2.40
CA PRO A 101 -22.24 24.20 1.48
C PRO A 101 -23.28 23.29 2.16
N PRO A 102 -24.52 23.22 1.63
CA PRO A 102 -25.44 22.20 2.10
C PRO A 102 -24.74 20.86 1.89
N ARG A 103 -24.84 19.96 2.87
CA ARG A 103 -24.34 18.59 2.81
C ARG A 103 -25.00 17.92 1.59
N GLN A 104 -24.42 18.09 0.40
CA GLN A 104 -24.98 17.60 -0.85
C GLN A 104 -25.18 16.10 -0.67
N THR A 105 -26.44 15.67 -0.67
CA THR A 105 -26.78 14.26 -0.56
C THR A 105 -26.44 13.60 -1.89
N LEU A 106 -25.19 13.17 -2.02
CA LEU A 106 -24.73 12.38 -3.16
C LEU A 106 -25.59 11.12 -3.28
N ALA A 107 -26.11 10.85 -4.47
CA ALA A 107 -26.92 9.66 -4.73
C ALA A 107 -26.00 8.43 -4.85
N PRO A 108 -26.17 7.39 -4.01
CA PRO A 108 -25.37 6.17 -4.13
C PRO A 108 -25.72 5.44 -5.42
N LEU A 109 -24.70 4.96 -6.11
CA LEU A 109 -24.83 4.06 -7.26
C LEU A 109 -25.06 2.62 -6.77
N PRO A 110 -25.69 1.76 -7.59
CA PRO A 110 -25.79 0.34 -7.28
C PRO A 110 -24.40 -0.27 -7.17
N PRO A 111 -24.20 -1.25 -6.27
CA PRO A 111 -22.92 -1.94 -6.15
C PRO A 111 -22.58 -2.70 -7.44
N PRO A 112 -21.28 -2.86 -7.75
CA PRO A 112 -20.83 -3.60 -8.92
C PRO A 112 -21.27 -5.07 -8.85
N PRO A 113 -21.51 -5.74 -9.99
CA PRO A 113 -21.72 -7.18 -10.04
C PRO A 113 -20.55 -7.95 -9.42
N ARG A 114 -20.81 -9.10 -8.79
CA ARG A 114 -19.77 -9.93 -8.16
C ARG A 114 -18.63 -10.29 -9.12
N ALA A 115 -18.94 -10.55 -10.40
CA ALA A 115 -17.94 -10.84 -11.42
C ALA A 115 -16.94 -9.69 -11.64
N ASP A 116 -17.36 -8.43 -11.44
CA ASP A 116 -16.49 -7.27 -11.55
C ASP A 116 -15.60 -7.13 -10.32
N THR A 117 -16.10 -7.45 -9.12
CA THR A 117 -15.25 -7.59 -7.92
C THR A 117 -14.20 -8.67 -8.11
N GLU A 118 -14.56 -9.88 -8.56
CA GLU A 118 -13.56 -10.96 -8.78
C GLU A 118 -12.52 -10.56 -9.84
N ALA A 119 -12.96 -9.89 -10.92
CA ALA A 119 -12.05 -9.41 -11.95
C ALA A 119 -11.07 -8.34 -11.41
N TYR A 120 -11.52 -7.44 -10.53
CA TYR A 120 -10.65 -6.49 -9.83
C TYR A 120 -9.63 -7.20 -8.94
N LEU A 121 -10.07 -8.16 -8.13
CA LEU A 121 -9.17 -8.90 -7.23
C LEU A 121 -8.10 -9.69 -7.99
N SER A 122 -8.45 -10.21 -9.17
CA SER A 122 -7.51 -10.93 -10.04
C SER A 122 -6.31 -10.08 -10.50
N ILE A 123 -6.42 -8.74 -10.50
CA ILE A 123 -5.33 -7.82 -10.84
C ILE A 123 -4.12 -8.04 -9.92
N PHE A 124 -4.38 -8.40 -8.66
CA PHE A 124 -3.36 -8.55 -7.63
C PHE A 124 -2.97 -10.01 -7.34
N ASP A 125 -3.55 -10.96 -8.08
CA ASP A 125 -3.21 -12.37 -7.99
C ASP A 125 -1.83 -12.62 -8.60
N ALA A 126 -0.93 -13.21 -7.81
CA ALA A 126 0.44 -13.55 -8.22
C ALA A 126 0.52 -14.53 -9.41
N HIS A 127 -0.56 -15.26 -9.70
CA HIS A 127 -0.67 -16.18 -10.83
C HIS A 127 -1.09 -15.48 -12.13
N THR A 128 -1.46 -14.20 -12.06
CA THR A 128 -1.74 -13.38 -13.24
C THR A 128 -0.59 -12.41 -13.52
N SER A 129 -0.64 -11.75 -14.68
CA SER A 129 0.25 -10.63 -14.98
C SER A 129 -0.58 -9.38 -14.77
N THR A 130 -0.17 -8.49 -13.86
CA THR A 130 -0.94 -7.29 -13.52
C THR A 130 -1.27 -6.46 -14.76
N SER A 131 -0.28 -6.21 -15.63
CA SER A 131 -0.47 -5.46 -16.88
C SER A 131 -1.49 -6.11 -17.82
N SER A 132 -1.52 -7.44 -17.91
CA SER A 132 -2.52 -8.16 -18.73
C SER A 132 -3.89 -8.19 -18.05
N ALA A 133 -3.93 -8.40 -16.74
CA ALA A 133 -5.16 -8.43 -15.95
C ALA A 133 -5.87 -7.07 -16.00
N LEU A 134 -5.13 -5.95 -15.85
CA LEU A 134 -5.68 -4.59 -15.99
C LEU A 134 -6.24 -4.31 -17.38
N ARG A 135 -5.52 -4.69 -18.44
CA ARG A 135 -6.02 -4.53 -19.82
C ARG A 135 -7.28 -5.37 -20.06
N SER A 136 -7.32 -6.59 -19.54
CA SER A 136 -8.50 -7.47 -19.60
C SER A 136 -9.66 -6.95 -18.75
N PHE A 137 -9.36 -6.31 -17.62
CA PHE A 137 -10.35 -5.67 -16.76
C PHE A 137 -11.08 -4.56 -17.54
N ARG A 138 -10.35 -3.74 -18.29
CA ARG A 138 -10.90 -2.72 -19.20
C ARG A 138 -11.63 -3.32 -20.41
N SER A 139 -11.00 -4.22 -21.16
CA SER A 139 -11.52 -4.69 -22.46
C SER A 139 -12.83 -5.47 -22.34
N ASN A 140 -13.07 -6.09 -21.18
CA ASN A 140 -14.29 -6.85 -20.89
C ASN A 140 -15.36 -6.02 -20.16
N ALA A 141 -15.13 -4.72 -19.94
CA ALA A 141 -16.08 -3.86 -19.26
C ALA A 141 -17.22 -3.45 -20.20
N LYS A 142 -18.45 -3.39 -19.66
CA LYS A 142 -19.59 -2.82 -20.40
C LYS A 142 -19.42 -1.30 -20.49
N LYS A 143 -19.89 -0.70 -21.59
CA LYS A 143 -19.94 0.77 -21.73
C LYS A 143 -20.70 1.39 -20.56
N ALA A 144 -20.16 2.46 -19.99
CA ALA A 144 -20.71 3.17 -18.83
C ALA A 144 -20.89 2.32 -17.54
N SER A 145 -20.15 1.21 -17.40
CA SER A 145 -20.12 0.45 -16.15
C SER A 145 -19.08 0.99 -15.16
N LEU A 146 -19.28 0.75 -13.86
CA LEU A 146 -18.27 1.02 -12.82
C LEU A 146 -16.95 0.34 -13.15
N ARG A 147 -16.98 -0.89 -13.67
CA ARG A 147 -15.77 -1.61 -14.09
C ARG A 147 -14.96 -0.85 -15.13
N LEU A 148 -15.61 -0.23 -16.13
CA LEU A 148 -14.91 0.55 -17.14
C LEU A 148 -14.25 1.78 -16.50
N GLU A 149 -15.00 2.51 -15.67
CA GLU A 149 -14.50 3.68 -14.95
C GLU A 149 -13.28 3.34 -14.09
N ILE A 150 -13.37 2.28 -13.27
CA ILE A 150 -12.29 1.82 -12.40
C ILE A 150 -11.08 1.39 -13.24
N ALA A 151 -11.30 0.66 -14.34
CA ALA A 151 -10.21 0.20 -15.19
C ALA A 151 -9.46 1.38 -15.84
N GLU A 152 -10.20 2.39 -16.33
CA GLU A 152 -9.63 3.60 -16.90
C GLU A 152 -8.86 4.41 -15.85
N TYR A 153 -9.43 4.53 -14.64
CA TYR A 153 -8.76 5.17 -13.53
C TYR A 153 -7.42 4.49 -13.19
N LEU A 154 -7.43 3.17 -12.95
CA LEU A 154 -6.23 2.41 -12.61
C LEU A 154 -5.17 2.45 -13.72
N LEU A 155 -5.59 2.38 -14.99
CA LEU A 155 -4.66 2.50 -16.13
C LEU A 155 -4.06 3.89 -16.25
N SER A 156 -4.83 4.94 -15.97
CA SER A 156 -4.32 6.33 -16.00
C SER A 156 -3.28 6.60 -14.91
N LYS A 157 -3.35 5.88 -13.79
CA LYS A 157 -2.43 6.00 -12.66
C LYS A 157 -1.20 5.10 -12.77
N ARG A 158 -1.32 3.97 -13.51
CA ARG A 158 -0.22 3.03 -13.65
C ARG A 158 0.92 3.65 -14.46
N TYR A 159 2.11 3.68 -13.86
CA TYR A 159 3.32 4.20 -14.48
C TYR A 159 4.52 3.31 -14.17
N ILE A 160 5.29 2.97 -15.20
CA ILE A 160 6.63 2.39 -15.10
C ILE A 160 7.50 3.18 -16.08
N HIS A 161 8.56 3.79 -15.59
CA HIS A 161 9.45 4.59 -16.41
C HIS A 161 10.01 3.76 -17.59
N PRO A 162 10.05 4.28 -18.83
CA PRO A 162 10.51 3.53 -20.02
C PRO A 162 11.82 2.77 -19.82
N ALA A 163 12.83 3.41 -19.20
CA ALA A 163 14.11 2.80 -18.86
C ALA A 163 14.02 1.52 -18.00
N HIS A 164 12.90 1.29 -17.31
CA HIS A 164 12.68 0.14 -16.44
C HIS A 164 11.60 -0.83 -16.94
N GLN A 165 10.99 -0.60 -18.11
CA GLN A 165 9.88 -1.44 -18.58
C GLN A 165 10.26 -2.92 -18.69
N HIS A 166 11.46 -3.23 -19.19
CA HIS A 166 11.93 -4.61 -19.31
C HIS A 166 12.37 -5.22 -17.98
N THR A 167 12.93 -4.41 -17.07
CA THR A 167 13.43 -4.92 -15.78
C THR A 167 12.31 -5.10 -14.75
N LEU A 168 11.23 -4.35 -14.88
CA LEU A 168 10.06 -4.39 -13.99
C LEU A 168 8.85 -5.10 -14.62
N GLU A 169 9.05 -5.86 -15.70
CA GLU A 169 8.04 -6.77 -16.20
C GLU A 169 7.96 -8.01 -15.30
N ILE A 170 7.03 -7.99 -14.34
CA ILE A 170 6.89 -9.08 -13.36
C ILE A 170 6.20 -10.29 -14.02
N PRO A 171 6.89 -11.44 -14.16
CA PRO A 171 6.32 -12.60 -14.82
C PRO A 171 5.30 -13.33 -13.94
N LYS A 172 4.29 -13.92 -14.57
CA LYS A 172 3.30 -14.76 -13.87
C LYS A 172 3.98 -15.91 -13.14
N ARG A 173 3.56 -16.20 -11.92
CA ARG A 173 4.05 -17.36 -11.17
C ARG A 173 3.23 -18.60 -11.56
N SER A 174 3.85 -19.50 -12.31
CA SER A 174 3.24 -20.79 -12.66
C SER A 174 3.27 -21.75 -11.47
N SER A 175 2.13 -22.35 -11.15
CA SER A 175 1.99 -23.43 -10.15
C SER A 175 2.64 -24.76 -10.59
N LYS A 176 3.03 -24.88 -11.87
CA LYS A 176 3.45 -26.16 -12.48
C LYS A 176 4.96 -26.40 -12.57
N LYS A 177 5.82 -25.43 -12.22
CA LYS A 177 7.29 -25.63 -12.26
C LYS A 177 7.85 -25.87 -10.86
N ALA A 178 8.13 -27.14 -10.54
CA ALA A 178 8.70 -27.63 -9.29
C ALA A 178 10.10 -27.04 -8.92
N VAL A 179 10.73 -26.28 -9.82
CA VAL A 179 12.10 -25.76 -9.65
C VAL A 179 12.13 -24.37 -8.99
N ARG A 180 11.00 -23.66 -8.88
CA ARG A 180 10.96 -22.34 -8.23
C ARG A 180 10.50 -22.46 -6.77
N PRO A 181 11.06 -21.64 -5.85
CA PRO A 181 10.54 -21.57 -4.49
C PRO A 181 9.04 -21.26 -4.52
N LYS A 182 8.27 -21.98 -3.69
CA LYS A 182 6.84 -21.74 -3.49
C LYS A 182 6.66 -20.28 -3.07
N LEU A 183 5.66 -19.60 -3.64
CA LEU A 183 5.33 -18.25 -3.21
C LEU A 183 4.99 -18.24 -1.72
N PRO A 184 5.54 -17.30 -0.94
CA PRO A 184 5.10 -17.10 0.43
C PRO A 184 3.59 -16.80 0.45
N PRO A 185 2.82 -17.39 1.38
CA PRO A 185 1.42 -17.06 1.53
C PRO A 185 1.28 -15.59 1.95
N ASN A 186 0.21 -14.95 1.48
CA ASN A 186 -0.14 -13.58 1.85
C ASN A 186 -1.52 -13.58 2.54
N PRO A 187 -1.57 -13.91 3.84
CA PRO A 187 -2.83 -13.98 4.59
C PRO A 187 -3.58 -12.65 4.57
N TYR A 188 -2.88 -11.52 4.64
CA TYR A 188 -3.53 -10.20 4.55
C TYR A 188 -4.30 -10.04 3.22
N LEU A 189 -3.70 -10.43 2.09
CA LEU A 189 -4.39 -10.37 0.80
C LEU A 189 -5.65 -11.24 0.77
N ALA A 190 -5.65 -12.41 1.43
CA ALA A 190 -6.84 -13.27 1.53
C ALA A 190 -7.98 -12.58 2.31
N PHE A 191 -7.68 -12.01 3.48
CA PHE A 191 -8.66 -11.25 4.27
C PHE A 191 -9.14 -9.99 3.56
N LEU A 192 -8.24 -9.29 2.86
CA LEU A 192 -8.58 -8.09 2.11
C LEU A 192 -9.47 -8.41 0.91
N ASN A 193 -9.15 -9.47 0.16
CA ASN A 193 -9.98 -9.97 -0.95
C ASN A 193 -11.37 -10.38 -0.46
N TRP A 194 -11.45 -11.06 0.69
CA TRP A 194 -12.74 -11.33 1.33
C TRP A 194 -13.48 -10.03 1.68
N SER A 195 -12.81 -9.04 2.27
CA SER A 195 -13.46 -7.78 2.63
C SER A 195 -14.03 -7.04 1.41
N ALA A 196 -13.32 -7.06 0.28
CA ALA A 196 -13.79 -6.47 -0.97
C ALA A 196 -15.01 -7.21 -1.53
N ARG A 197 -15.03 -8.54 -1.42
CA ARG A 197 -16.16 -9.39 -1.80
C ARG A 197 -17.39 -9.15 -0.93
N ASN A 198 -17.20 -9.10 0.38
CA ASN A 198 -18.26 -8.92 1.36
C ASN A 198 -18.87 -7.52 1.26
N LEU A 199 -18.02 -6.49 1.14
CA LEU A 199 -18.42 -5.09 1.08
C LEU A 199 -18.73 -4.61 -0.36
N GLU A 200 -18.67 -5.49 -1.36
CA GLU A 200 -19.06 -5.20 -2.75
C GLU A 200 -18.23 -4.09 -3.40
N TRP A 201 -16.92 -4.15 -3.16
CA TRP A 201 -15.93 -3.24 -3.71
C TRP A 201 -15.29 -3.85 -4.95
N ALA A 202 -15.26 -3.10 -6.05
CA ALA A 202 -14.59 -3.51 -7.30
C ALA A 202 -13.40 -2.62 -7.66
N GLY A 203 -12.95 -1.76 -6.73
CA GLY A 203 -11.80 -0.89 -6.92
C GLY A 203 -12.12 0.61 -6.97
N PRO A 204 -11.08 1.44 -6.97
CA PRO A 204 -11.21 2.90 -6.89
C PRO A 204 -11.48 3.54 -8.25
N GLY A 205 -12.18 4.67 -8.22
CA GLY A 205 -12.43 5.52 -9.38
C GLY A 205 -13.04 6.87 -8.99
N PRO A 206 -13.31 7.75 -9.96
CA PRO A 206 -14.01 9.02 -9.74
C PRO A 206 -15.27 8.90 -8.88
N SER A 207 -16.13 7.92 -9.14
CA SER A 207 -17.38 7.71 -8.39
C SER A 207 -17.15 7.28 -6.95
N SER A 208 -16.07 6.53 -6.66
CA SER A 208 -15.73 6.16 -5.28
C SER A 208 -15.00 7.28 -4.52
N ALA A 209 -14.27 8.15 -5.22
CA ALA A 209 -13.61 9.30 -4.59
C ALA A 209 -14.63 10.25 -3.93
N LEU A 210 -15.84 10.33 -4.48
CA LEU A 210 -16.97 11.08 -3.92
C LEU A 210 -17.44 10.57 -2.55
N ALA A 211 -17.10 9.33 -2.18
CA ALA A 211 -17.38 8.79 -0.84
C ALA A 211 -16.59 9.53 0.26
N GLY A 212 -15.55 10.29 -0.10
CA GLY A 212 -14.73 11.08 0.81
C GLY A 212 -14.00 10.21 1.82
N ALA A 213 -14.02 10.64 3.08
CA ALA A 213 -13.28 9.98 4.16
C ALA A 213 -14.01 8.76 4.77
N ARG A 214 -14.97 8.14 4.08
CA ARG A 214 -15.62 6.92 4.58
C ARG A 214 -14.61 5.80 4.79
N ALA A 215 -14.85 5.01 5.83
CA ALA A 215 -14.10 3.80 6.16
C ALA A 215 -15.09 2.69 6.53
N HIS A 216 -14.70 1.44 6.30
CA HIS A 216 -15.52 0.28 6.63
C HIS A 216 -15.20 -0.27 8.03
N HIS A 217 -16.18 -0.92 8.65
CA HIS A 217 -16.08 -1.49 10.01
C HIS A 217 -15.03 -2.59 10.16
N VAL A 218 -14.65 -3.27 9.06
CA VAL A 218 -13.57 -4.28 9.05
C VAL A 218 -12.16 -3.65 9.12
N LEU A 219 -12.02 -2.37 8.79
CA LEU A 219 -10.72 -1.69 8.67
C LEU A 219 -9.88 -1.76 9.96
N PRO A 220 -10.41 -1.41 11.16
CA PRO A 220 -9.61 -1.47 12.39
C PRO A 220 -9.11 -2.88 12.68
N ILE A 221 -9.90 -3.92 12.40
CA ILE A 221 -9.51 -5.32 12.60
C ILE A 221 -8.29 -5.65 11.73
N LEU A 222 -8.37 -5.39 10.42
CA LEU A 222 -7.31 -5.75 9.50
C LEU A 222 -6.06 -4.89 9.71
N MET A 223 -6.22 -3.61 10.06
CA MET A 223 -5.08 -2.74 10.43
C MET A 223 -4.31 -3.31 11.62
N HIS A 224 -4.98 -3.62 12.74
CA HIS A 224 -4.31 -4.12 13.94
C HIS A 224 -3.62 -5.48 13.75
N HIS A 225 -4.07 -6.29 12.78
CA HIS A 225 -3.49 -7.60 12.50
C HIS A 225 -2.42 -7.59 11.42
N PHE A 226 -2.50 -6.68 10.43
CA PHE A 226 -1.63 -6.73 9.24
C PHE A 226 -1.02 -5.38 8.84
N GLY A 227 -1.55 -4.25 9.30
CA GLY A 227 -1.12 -2.90 8.91
C GLY A 227 -2.06 -2.22 7.91
N CYS A 228 -1.66 -1.04 7.42
CA CYS A 228 -2.55 -0.13 6.69
C CYS A 228 -2.73 -0.46 5.19
N ALA A 229 -1.81 -1.19 4.59
CA ALA A 229 -1.86 -1.52 3.16
C ALA A 229 -1.28 -2.92 2.91
N SER A 230 -1.96 -3.74 2.11
CA SER A 230 -1.49 -5.08 1.78
C SER A 230 -0.45 -5.03 0.65
N PRO A 231 0.75 -5.61 0.82
CA PRO A 231 1.68 -5.78 -0.29
C PRO A 231 1.08 -6.72 -1.35
N SER A 232 1.25 -6.38 -2.62
CA SER A 232 0.96 -7.28 -3.74
C SER A 232 2.23 -8.02 -4.19
N HIS A 233 2.07 -9.11 -4.95
CA HIS A 233 3.20 -9.81 -5.55
C HIS A 233 4.04 -8.88 -6.44
N GLU A 234 3.37 -8.06 -7.27
CA GLU A 234 4.04 -7.09 -8.13
C GLU A 234 4.86 -6.07 -7.32
N ALA A 235 4.28 -5.50 -6.26
CA ALA A 235 4.96 -4.52 -5.42
C ALA A 235 6.21 -5.11 -4.75
N LEU A 236 6.12 -6.32 -4.19
CA LEU A 236 7.26 -6.99 -3.55
C LEU A 236 8.37 -7.32 -4.56
N GLU A 237 8.02 -7.76 -5.76
CA GLU A 237 9.00 -8.04 -6.83
C GLU A 237 9.65 -6.77 -7.39
N ILE A 238 8.89 -5.67 -7.52
CA ILE A 238 9.43 -4.36 -7.88
C ILE A 238 10.46 -3.92 -6.85
N LEU A 239 10.11 -3.96 -5.56
CA LEU A 239 11.04 -3.58 -4.48
C LEU A 239 12.26 -4.49 -4.44
N ARG A 240 12.10 -5.81 -4.58
CA ARG A 240 13.22 -6.76 -4.67
C ARG A 240 14.16 -6.41 -5.83
N THR A 241 13.61 -6.08 -6.98
CA THR A 241 14.38 -5.75 -8.18
C THR A 241 15.11 -4.42 -8.03
N LEU A 242 14.44 -3.37 -7.57
CA LEU A 242 15.01 -2.02 -7.40
C LEU A 242 15.96 -1.91 -6.19
N ALA A 243 15.80 -2.76 -5.18
CA ALA A 243 16.77 -2.90 -4.11
C ALA A 243 18.12 -3.41 -4.63
N ALA A 244 18.13 -4.20 -5.72
CA ALA A 244 19.35 -4.67 -6.38
C ALA A 244 20.36 -5.32 -5.41
N GLY A 245 19.86 -6.13 -4.47
CA GLY A 245 20.66 -6.80 -3.44
C GLY A 245 20.92 -5.98 -2.17
N ARG A 246 20.56 -4.68 -2.16
CA ARG A 246 20.58 -3.86 -0.95
C ARG A 246 19.43 -4.22 -0.01
N GLY A 247 19.57 -3.81 1.25
CA GLY A 247 18.49 -3.90 2.21
C GLY A 247 17.35 -2.92 1.93
N VAL A 248 16.23 -3.10 2.62
CA VAL A 248 15.10 -2.16 2.73
C VAL A 248 15.00 -1.68 4.19
N LEU A 249 14.86 -0.38 4.40
CA LEU A 249 14.54 0.23 5.68
C LEU A 249 13.04 0.55 5.69
N ASP A 250 12.25 -0.26 6.38
CA ASP A 250 10.81 -0.06 6.57
C ASP A 250 10.63 0.85 7.79
N VAL A 251 10.54 2.16 7.55
CA VAL A 251 10.50 3.19 8.60
C VAL A 251 9.06 3.65 8.84
N GLY A 252 8.62 3.58 10.10
CA GLY A 252 7.20 3.63 10.44
C GLY A 252 6.51 2.29 10.18
N SER A 253 7.23 1.18 10.39
CA SER A 253 6.81 -0.17 10.01
C SER A 253 5.57 -0.70 10.75
N GLY A 254 5.15 -0.06 11.85
CA GLY A 254 4.04 -0.50 12.68
C GLY A 254 4.21 -1.94 13.16
N GLY A 255 3.23 -2.80 12.85
CA GLY A 255 3.30 -4.24 13.14
C GLY A 255 4.34 -5.01 12.30
N GLY A 256 4.99 -4.39 11.30
CA GLY A 256 6.10 -4.99 10.54
C GLY A 256 5.71 -6.03 9.49
N TYR A 257 4.46 -6.02 9.00
CA TYR A 257 4.00 -6.99 7.98
C TYR A 257 4.74 -6.84 6.64
N TRP A 258 5.02 -5.61 6.19
CA TRP A 258 5.79 -5.37 4.97
C TRP A 258 7.22 -5.92 5.11
N THR A 259 7.89 -5.63 6.22
CA THR A 259 9.18 -6.25 6.56
C THR A 259 9.13 -7.78 6.52
N PHE A 260 8.12 -8.40 7.13
CA PHE A 260 7.93 -9.85 7.10
C PHE A 260 7.77 -10.41 5.68
N MET A 261 6.94 -9.76 4.86
CA MET A 261 6.71 -10.17 3.47
C MET A 261 7.94 -9.96 2.58
N LEU A 262 8.68 -8.87 2.74
CA LEU A 262 9.94 -8.62 2.04
C LEU A 262 10.99 -9.69 2.35
N ARG A 263 11.15 -10.04 3.64
CA ARG A 263 12.04 -11.14 4.07
C ARG A 263 11.63 -12.48 3.45
N SER A 264 10.33 -12.74 3.37
CA SER A 264 9.80 -13.95 2.72
C SER A 264 10.08 -13.98 1.21
N TYR A 265 10.29 -12.82 0.58
CA TYR A 265 10.72 -12.68 -0.82
C TYR A 265 12.25 -12.67 -1.00
N GLY A 266 13.00 -12.94 0.07
CA GLY A 266 14.46 -12.95 0.05
C GLY A 266 15.11 -11.57 0.05
N VAL A 267 14.36 -10.53 0.44
CA VAL A 267 14.87 -9.16 0.59
C VAL A 267 15.26 -8.94 2.05
N GLY A 268 16.51 -8.53 2.29
CA GLY A 268 16.93 -8.08 3.61
C GLY A 268 16.13 -6.83 4.00
N ALA A 269 15.34 -6.88 5.06
CA ALA A 269 14.52 -5.75 5.50
C ALA A 269 14.69 -5.49 7.00
N THR A 270 14.79 -4.22 7.37
CA THR A 270 14.90 -3.75 8.77
C THR A 270 13.65 -2.94 9.10
N ALA A 271 12.89 -3.40 10.09
CA ALA A 271 11.74 -2.67 10.63
C ALA A 271 12.21 -1.62 11.64
N VAL A 272 11.74 -0.38 11.47
CA VAL A 272 11.97 0.74 12.38
C VAL A 272 10.63 1.37 12.72
N ASP A 273 10.35 1.56 14.00
CA ASP A 273 9.11 2.18 14.46
C ASP A 273 9.32 2.88 15.81
N ASN A 274 8.55 3.92 16.10
CA ASN A 274 8.64 4.62 17.38
C ASN A 274 7.76 4.00 18.48
N ALA A 275 7.01 2.95 18.16
CA ALA A 275 6.10 2.22 19.03
C ALA A 275 5.02 3.10 19.68
N GLN A 276 4.62 4.20 19.03
CA GLN A 276 3.52 5.06 19.51
C GLN A 276 2.14 4.40 19.31
N SER A 277 2.00 3.58 18.28
CA SER A 277 0.75 2.86 17.99
C SER A 277 0.80 1.45 18.60
N GLU A 278 -0.27 1.08 19.30
CA GLU A 278 -0.46 -0.29 19.78
C GLU A 278 -1.05 -1.16 18.66
N TRP A 279 -0.35 -2.24 18.33
CA TRP A 279 -0.79 -3.23 17.36
C TRP A 279 -1.19 -4.52 18.07
N ARG A 280 -2.28 -5.15 17.63
CA ARG A 280 -2.63 -6.46 18.17
C ARG A 280 -1.61 -7.52 17.78
N VAL A 281 -1.08 -7.40 16.56
CA VAL A 281 -0.09 -8.31 16.00
C VAL A 281 1.16 -7.56 15.57
N THR A 282 2.31 -8.07 16.00
CA THR A 282 3.62 -7.75 15.43
C THR A 282 4.11 -8.97 14.65
N TRP A 283 4.63 -8.78 13.44
CA TRP A 283 5.06 -9.86 12.53
C TRP A 283 6.56 -10.12 12.55
N VAL A 284 7.32 -9.23 13.17
CA VAL A 284 8.77 -9.36 13.37
C VAL A 284 9.11 -9.04 14.82
N SER A 285 10.07 -9.75 15.38
CA SER A 285 10.46 -9.59 16.80
C SER A 285 11.65 -8.65 17.00
N ASP A 286 12.25 -8.18 15.90
CA ASP A 286 13.49 -7.42 15.85
C ASP A 286 13.28 -5.97 15.35
N THR A 287 12.09 -5.41 15.54
CA THR A 287 11.84 -3.98 15.24
C THR A 287 12.77 -3.09 16.05
N VAL A 288 13.48 -2.20 15.36
CA VAL A 288 14.30 -1.17 15.99
C VAL A 288 13.37 -0.08 16.49
N VAL A 289 13.29 0.07 17.82
CA VAL A 289 12.48 1.13 18.44
C VAL A 289 13.22 2.46 18.38
N ALA A 290 12.83 3.34 17.45
CA ALA A 290 13.46 4.64 17.24
C ALA A 290 12.53 5.61 16.51
N GLU A 291 12.78 6.92 16.69
CA GLU A 291 12.26 7.93 15.77
C GLU A 291 12.97 7.80 14.41
N GLY A 292 12.21 7.87 13.32
CA GLY A 292 12.68 7.51 11.98
C GLY A 292 13.80 8.42 11.46
N ALA A 293 13.66 9.74 11.58
CA ALA A 293 14.65 10.68 11.06
C ALA A 293 15.95 10.59 11.87
N GLU A 294 15.85 10.45 13.19
CA GLU A 294 17.01 10.24 14.06
C GLU A 294 17.71 8.91 13.80
N PHE A 295 16.95 7.84 13.52
CA PHE A 295 17.51 6.56 13.08
C PHE A 295 18.33 6.73 11.79
N LEU A 296 17.77 7.39 10.77
CA LEU A 296 18.45 7.62 9.49
C LEU A 296 19.72 8.48 9.66
N LYS A 297 19.65 9.57 10.42
CA LYS A 297 20.81 10.43 10.73
C LYS A 297 21.89 9.68 11.52
N LYS A 298 21.50 8.82 12.46
CA LYS A 298 22.44 7.97 13.21
C LYS A 298 23.14 6.99 12.29
N ARG A 299 22.38 6.29 11.45
CA ARG A 299 22.92 5.34 10.47
C ARG A 299 23.92 6.00 9.52
N ARG A 300 23.62 7.20 9.00
CA ARG A 300 24.53 8.00 8.17
C ARG A 300 25.88 8.25 8.87
N ARG A 301 25.85 8.63 10.16
CA ARG A 301 27.07 8.86 10.95
C ARG A 301 27.88 7.59 11.15
N GLU A 302 27.20 6.48 11.47
CA GLU A 302 27.84 5.18 11.75
C GLU A 302 28.47 4.54 10.51
N ARG A 303 27.85 4.69 9.34
CA ARG A 303 28.40 4.18 8.07
C ARG A 303 29.66 4.92 7.63
N GLY A 304 30.03 6.02 8.27
CA GLY A 304 31.20 6.79 7.89
C GLY A 304 31.10 7.32 6.46
N THR A 305 29.87 7.48 5.92
CA THR A 305 29.60 8.29 4.73
C THR A 305 29.95 9.72 5.09
N SER A 306 31.24 9.97 5.06
CA SER A 306 31.88 11.26 5.20
C SER A 306 31.22 12.12 4.13
N ALA A 307 30.89 13.35 4.46
CA ALA A 307 30.51 14.38 3.49
C ALA A 307 31.71 14.76 2.57
N GLY A 308 32.48 13.77 2.10
CA GLY A 308 33.78 13.89 1.45
C GLY A 308 34.14 12.72 0.54
N SER A 309 33.19 11.84 0.18
CA SER A 309 33.25 11.21 -1.14
C SER A 309 32.74 12.26 -2.12
N GLU A 310 33.58 12.69 -3.06
CA GLU A 310 33.31 13.72 -4.07
C GLU A 310 32.21 13.33 -5.08
N SER A 311 31.07 12.79 -4.63
CA SER A 311 29.83 13.01 -5.35
C SER A 311 29.29 14.36 -4.93
N ASP A 312 29.34 15.33 -5.82
CA ASP A 312 28.82 16.70 -5.67
C ASP A 312 27.34 16.75 -5.20
N SER A 313 26.65 15.60 -5.19
CA SER A 313 25.23 15.44 -4.88
C SER A 313 24.91 15.00 -3.44
N GLY A 314 25.87 14.53 -2.64
CA GLY A 314 25.62 14.03 -1.27
C GLY A 314 24.72 12.77 -1.18
N VAL A 315 24.53 12.05 -2.29
CA VAL A 315 23.71 10.83 -2.38
C VAL A 315 24.58 9.58 -2.17
N ASP A 316 24.17 8.67 -1.27
CA ASP A 316 24.80 7.37 -1.05
C ASP A 316 24.12 6.28 -1.90
N PRO A 317 24.73 5.82 -3.01
CA PRO A 317 24.14 4.79 -3.88
C PRO A 317 24.12 3.37 -3.26
N ASP A 318 24.87 3.17 -2.17
CA ASP A 318 24.96 1.92 -1.42
C ASP A 318 24.06 1.93 -0.17
N GLU A 319 23.31 3.00 0.06
CA GLU A 319 22.28 3.00 1.09
C GLU A 319 21.13 2.08 0.71
N ALA A 320 20.55 1.46 1.73
CA ALA A 320 19.33 0.67 1.61
C ALA A 320 18.17 1.50 1.00
N VAL A 321 17.20 0.82 0.40
CA VAL A 321 15.96 1.47 -0.05
C VAL A 321 15.17 1.94 1.15
N LEU A 322 14.77 3.22 1.19
CA LEU A 322 13.83 3.69 2.20
C LEU A 322 12.41 3.32 1.77
N LEU A 323 11.69 2.59 2.62
CA LEU A 323 10.28 2.27 2.46
C LEU A 323 9.48 3.00 3.55
N LEU A 324 8.51 3.80 3.12
CA LEU A 324 7.53 4.43 3.99
C LEU A 324 6.15 3.84 3.69
N VAL A 325 5.59 3.08 4.64
CA VAL A 325 4.25 2.49 4.49
C VAL A 325 3.21 3.33 5.20
N TYR A 326 2.29 3.88 4.43
CA TYR A 326 1.16 4.67 4.88
C TYR A 326 1.57 5.87 5.76
N PRO A 327 2.51 6.73 5.32
CA PRO A 327 2.95 7.86 6.12
C PRO A 327 1.76 8.78 6.39
N ILE A 328 1.42 9.01 7.65
CA ILE A 328 0.25 9.82 8.02
C ILE A 328 0.52 11.29 7.68
N VAL A 329 -0.51 11.99 7.19
CA VAL A 329 -0.46 13.37 6.69
C VAL A 329 0.11 14.42 7.67
N GLY A 330 0.21 14.16 8.98
CA GLY A 330 0.59 15.20 9.95
C GLY A 330 -0.40 16.38 9.97
N GLY A 331 -0.28 17.33 10.90
CA GLY A 331 -1.08 18.55 10.90
C GLY A 331 -2.61 18.38 11.01
N THR A 332 -3.04 17.29 11.65
CA THR A 332 -4.44 17.02 12.04
C THR A 332 -4.54 16.96 13.57
N HIS A 333 -5.53 16.25 14.13
CA HIS A 333 -5.79 16.11 15.57
C HIS A 333 -4.56 15.65 16.41
N ALA A 334 -3.51 15.13 15.77
CA ALA A 334 -2.27 14.67 16.40
C ALA A 334 -1.14 15.72 16.47
N GLY A 335 -1.35 16.96 15.98
CA GLY A 335 -0.31 17.99 15.91
C GLY A 335 0.63 17.88 14.69
N GLY A 336 1.57 18.82 14.55
CA GLY A 336 2.53 18.91 13.42
C GLY A 336 2.06 19.80 12.26
N GLN A 337 2.86 19.90 11.20
CA GLN A 337 2.51 20.50 9.90
C GLN A 337 2.22 19.41 8.86
N ASP A 338 1.60 19.82 7.75
CA ASP A 338 1.24 18.93 6.64
C ASP A 338 2.48 18.28 6.01
N GLY A 339 2.53 16.95 6.10
CA GLY A 339 3.57 16.09 5.58
C GLY A 339 4.87 16.06 6.37
N ASP A 340 4.89 16.55 7.61
CA ASP A 340 6.10 16.63 8.44
C ASP A 340 6.89 15.33 8.52
N PHE A 341 6.19 14.21 8.73
CA PHE A 341 6.82 12.89 8.79
C PHE A 341 7.54 12.58 7.46
N THR A 342 6.82 12.66 6.34
CA THR A 342 7.35 12.39 5.00
C THR A 342 8.53 13.30 4.67
N ARG A 343 8.41 14.60 4.95
CA ARG A 343 9.47 15.61 4.75
C ARG A 343 10.72 15.25 5.54
N SER A 344 10.56 15.01 6.84
CA SER A 344 11.66 14.68 7.75
C SER A 344 12.39 13.40 7.35
N MET A 345 11.67 12.38 6.88
CA MET A 345 12.30 11.15 6.39
C MET A 345 13.12 11.42 5.12
N MET A 346 12.56 12.14 4.15
CA MET A 346 13.28 12.47 2.91
C MET A 346 14.52 13.34 3.16
N ASP A 347 14.46 14.27 4.10
CA ASP A 347 15.57 15.16 4.45
C ASP A 347 16.68 14.41 5.20
N ALA A 348 16.32 13.43 6.02
CA ALA A 348 17.28 12.60 6.76
C ALA A 348 17.90 11.49 5.88
N PHE A 349 17.21 11.06 4.82
CA PHE A 349 17.63 9.96 3.97
C PHE A 349 18.68 10.40 2.94
N THR A 350 19.82 9.71 2.94
CA THR A 350 20.92 9.96 1.99
C THR A 350 20.90 9.02 0.79
N GLY A 351 20.08 7.98 0.80
CA GLY A 351 20.05 7.00 -0.28
C GLY A 351 19.44 7.51 -1.58
N ASP A 352 19.52 6.67 -2.61
CA ASP A 352 19.12 7.00 -3.97
C ASP A 352 17.74 6.47 -4.38
N THR A 353 17.09 5.66 -3.54
CA THR A 353 15.83 4.98 -3.87
C THR A 353 14.84 5.09 -2.71
N LEU A 354 13.71 5.74 -2.97
CA LEU A 354 12.60 5.93 -2.04
C LEU A 354 11.37 5.18 -2.56
N ALA A 355 10.80 4.33 -1.72
CA ALA A 355 9.51 3.70 -1.95
C ALA A 355 8.49 4.25 -0.94
N VAL A 356 7.32 4.64 -1.43
CA VAL A 356 6.20 5.07 -0.58
C VAL A 356 4.98 4.25 -0.94
N VAL A 357 4.38 3.63 0.06
CA VAL A 357 3.08 2.98 -0.04
C VAL A 357 2.05 3.92 0.57
N GLY A 358 1.03 4.31 -0.19
CA GLY A 358 -0.02 5.19 0.31
C GLY A 358 -1.09 5.45 -0.73
N THR A 359 -1.96 6.40 -0.43
CA THR A 359 -3.10 6.74 -1.26
C THR A 359 -2.68 7.50 -2.52
N GLN A 360 -3.22 7.11 -3.67
CA GLN A 360 -2.97 7.79 -4.97
C GLN A 360 -4.07 8.77 -5.38
N ASN A 361 -5.07 8.97 -4.52
CA ASN A 361 -6.04 10.05 -4.60
C ASN A 361 -5.76 11.12 -3.52
N ARG A 362 -6.49 12.23 -3.60
CA ARG A 362 -6.35 13.39 -2.71
C ARG A 362 -7.26 13.29 -1.47
N ASN A 363 -7.42 12.09 -0.91
CA ASN A 363 -8.32 11.86 0.22
C ASN A 363 -7.75 12.34 1.57
N GLY A 364 -6.48 12.75 1.60
CA GLY A 364 -5.81 13.30 2.78
C GLY A 364 -5.50 12.28 3.87
N TYR A 365 -5.37 10.99 3.54
CA TYR A 365 -4.99 9.95 4.52
C TYR A 365 -3.49 9.70 4.59
N THR A 366 -2.76 9.86 3.49
CA THR A 366 -1.32 9.61 3.47
C THR A 366 -0.55 10.75 2.83
N GLY A 367 0.67 11.00 3.33
CA GLY A 367 1.60 11.99 2.84
C GLY A 367 1.15 13.43 3.13
N PHE A 368 0.11 13.89 2.43
CA PHE A 368 -0.35 15.28 2.43
C PHE A 368 -1.88 15.36 2.30
N ARG A 369 -2.49 16.43 2.84
CA ARG A 369 -3.95 16.55 2.92
C ARG A 369 -4.63 16.68 1.55
N GLY A 370 -3.97 17.32 0.58
CA GLY A 370 -4.60 17.73 -0.68
C GLY A 370 -3.86 17.30 -1.95
N ARG A 371 -2.83 16.46 -1.83
CA ARG A 371 -1.99 16.04 -2.95
C ARG A 371 -1.49 14.62 -2.78
N SER A 372 -1.22 13.94 -3.90
CA SER A 372 -0.59 12.63 -3.88
C SER A 372 0.94 12.73 -3.76
N MET A 373 1.58 11.60 -3.46
CA MET A 373 3.04 11.54 -3.30
C MET A 373 3.78 11.93 -4.58
N ASP A 374 3.28 11.53 -5.76
CA ASP A 374 3.89 11.89 -7.03
C ASP A 374 3.79 13.39 -7.33
N GLU A 375 2.64 14.02 -7.06
CA GLU A 375 2.47 15.47 -7.18
C GLU A 375 3.44 16.22 -6.27
N TYR A 376 3.61 15.75 -5.03
CA TYR A 376 4.57 16.33 -4.10
C TYR A 376 6.01 16.22 -4.60
N VAL A 377 6.44 15.03 -5.02
CA VAL A 377 7.84 14.83 -5.44
C VAL A 377 8.15 15.66 -6.69
N GLU A 378 7.23 15.70 -7.66
CA GLU A 378 7.37 16.50 -8.87
C GLU A 378 7.49 18.00 -8.56
N GLN A 379 6.66 18.51 -7.65
CA GLN A 379 6.60 19.96 -7.36
C GLN A 379 7.69 20.44 -6.42
N GLU A 380 8.04 19.66 -5.39
CA GLU A 380 8.89 20.12 -4.29
C GLU A 380 10.23 19.40 -4.17
N ARG A 381 10.42 18.25 -4.83
CA ARG A 381 11.63 17.42 -4.67
C ARG A 381 12.34 17.12 -5.98
N ALA A 382 11.82 17.59 -7.12
CA ALA A 382 12.48 17.49 -8.43
C ALA A 382 13.85 18.20 -8.45
N GLY A 383 13.97 19.33 -7.74
CA GLY A 383 15.25 20.05 -7.57
C GLY A 383 16.34 19.23 -6.88
N ASP A 384 15.96 18.24 -6.07
CA ASP A 384 16.89 17.32 -5.39
C ASP A 384 17.23 16.09 -6.26
N GLY A 385 16.79 16.07 -7.52
CA GLY A 385 17.04 15.02 -8.50
C GLY A 385 16.16 13.79 -8.38
N TRP A 386 15.07 13.84 -7.59
CA TRP A 386 14.12 12.73 -7.50
C TRP A 386 13.26 12.61 -8.76
N VAL A 387 13.25 11.41 -9.35
CA VAL A 387 12.47 11.06 -10.54
C VAL A 387 11.53 9.91 -10.21
N LYS A 388 10.26 10.03 -10.59
CA LYS A 388 9.28 8.93 -10.46
C LYS A 388 9.66 7.80 -11.41
N VAL A 389 9.82 6.60 -10.87
CA VAL A 389 10.16 5.39 -11.63
C VAL A 389 8.98 4.42 -11.71
N VAL A 390 8.20 4.32 -10.63
CA VAL A 390 7.06 3.41 -10.52
C VAL A 390 5.89 4.11 -9.86
N GLN A 391 4.69 3.86 -10.38
CA GLN A 391 3.42 4.00 -9.68
C GLN A 391 2.53 2.81 -10.06
N VAL A 392 2.25 1.92 -9.12
CA VAL A 392 1.37 0.76 -9.36
C VAL A 392 0.33 0.65 -8.25
N ALA A 393 -0.90 0.31 -8.64
CA ALA A 393 -1.98 0.13 -7.69
C ALA A 393 -1.69 -1.05 -6.73
N LEU A 394 -2.18 -0.93 -5.51
CA LEU A 394 -2.16 -1.98 -4.50
C LEU A 394 -3.60 -2.45 -4.21
N PRO A 395 -3.74 -3.69 -3.69
CA PRO A 395 -4.97 -4.13 -3.07
C PRO A 395 -5.43 -3.09 -2.06
N SER A 396 -6.63 -2.54 -2.26
CA SER A 396 -7.15 -1.45 -1.46
C SER A 396 -8.31 -1.91 -0.60
N PHE A 397 -8.36 -1.43 0.63
CA PHE A 397 -9.58 -1.49 1.43
C PHE A 397 -10.76 -0.85 0.69
N PRO A 398 -12.00 -1.33 0.87
CA PRO A 398 -13.17 -0.66 0.32
C PRO A 398 -13.22 0.83 0.66
N GLY A 399 -13.37 1.68 -0.36
CA GLY A 399 -13.35 3.13 -0.23
C GLY A 399 -11.94 3.74 -0.13
N LYS A 400 -10.87 2.95 -0.27
CA LYS A 400 -9.48 3.41 -0.35
C LYS A 400 -8.91 3.23 -1.75
N ASP A 401 -7.73 3.80 -1.96
CA ASP A 401 -7.08 3.85 -3.26
C ASP A 401 -5.56 3.87 -3.07
N GLU A 402 -5.02 2.69 -2.78
CA GLU A 402 -3.64 2.49 -2.38
C GLU A 402 -2.73 2.23 -3.60
N ALA A 403 -1.49 2.70 -3.53
CA ALA A 403 -0.47 2.50 -4.53
C ALA A 403 0.92 2.40 -3.92
N LEU A 404 1.83 1.77 -4.66
CA LEU A 404 3.27 1.87 -4.49
C LEU A 404 3.82 2.93 -5.44
N PHE A 405 4.49 3.92 -4.89
CA PHE A 405 5.31 4.90 -5.59
C PHE A 405 6.78 4.57 -5.37
N VAL A 406 7.60 4.59 -6.42
CA VAL A 406 9.06 4.50 -6.27
C VAL A 406 9.73 5.63 -7.02
N PHE A 407 10.65 6.30 -6.34
CA PHE A 407 11.44 7.41 -6.85
C PHE A 407 12.92 7.08 -6.75
N GLN A 408 13.70 7.53 -7.74
CA GLN A 408 15.15 7.39 -7.74
C GLN A 408 15.83 8.74 -7.99
N ARG A 409 17.01 8.94 -7.40
CA ARG A 409 17.89 10.10 -7.63
C ARG A 409 19.33 9.65 -7.90
N GLY A 410 20.20 10.60 -8.23
CA GLY A 410 21.61 10.32 -8.47
C GLY A 410 21.83 9.39 -9.67
N SER A 411 22.82 8.48 -9.60
CA SER A 411 23.19 7.61 -10.71
C SER A 411 22.11 6.59 -11.12
N ARG A 412 21.16 6.28 -10.23
CA ARG A 412 20.04 5.37 -10.52
C ARG A 412 18.82 6.07 -11.13
N ALA A 413 18.73 7.40 -11.05
CA ALA A 413 17.66 8.11 -11.71
C ALA A 413 17.76 7.92 -13.23
N PRO A 414 16.67 7.53 -13.91
CA PRO A 414 16.63 7.56 -15.36
C PRO A 414 16.94 8.98 -15.85
N LYS A 415 17.85 9.08 -16.83
CA LYS A 415 18.10 10.36 -17.50
C LYS A 415 16.92 10.67 -18.42
N MET A 416 16.47 11.92 -18.44
CA MET A 416 15.56 12.36 -19.50
C MET A 416 16.27 12.14 -20.83
N GLU A 417 15.66 11.38 -21.75
CA GLU A 417 16.14 11.32 -23.12
C GLU A 417 16.06 12.75 -23.66
N ALA A 418 17.22 13.36 -23.94
CA ALA A 418 17.27 14.60 -24.69
C ALA A 418 16.53 14.35 -26.00
N GLY A 419 15.52 15.17 -26.27
CA GLY A 419 14.64 15.01 -27.42
C GLY A 419 15.44 14.70 -28.67
N VAL A 420 15.00 13.68 -29.41
CA VAL A 420 15.48 13.42 -30.76
C VAL A 420 15.31 14.72 -31.54
N ASP A 421 16.43 15.41 -31.79
CA ASP A 421 16.49 16.55 -32.68
C ASP A 421 15.98 16.08 -34.05
N SER A 422 14.74 16.44 -34.37
CA SER A 422 14.24 16.47 -35.73
C SER A 422 14.95 17.61 -36.46
N GLY A 423 16.23 17.39 -36.76
CA GLY A 423 17.15 18.33 -37.40
C GLY A 423 17.86 17.71 -38.59
N GLY A 424 17.14 16.95 -39.42
CA GLY A 424 17.61 16.56 -40.74
C GLY A 424 17.52 17.76 -41.68
N SER A 425 18.50 18.66 -41.60
CA SER A 425 18.71 19.69 -42.62
C SER A 425 19.16 18.98 -43.91
N ASN A 426 18.26 18.91 -44.88
CA ASN A 426 18.60 18.58 -46.26
C ASN A 426 19.33 19.78 -46.88
N ASP A 427 20.66 19.80 -46.78
CA ASP A 427 21.48 20.62 -47.67
C ASP A 427 21.73 19.81 -48.96
N ASN A 428 20.85 20.02 -49.93
CA ASN A 428 21.13 19.71 -51.33
C ASN A 428 22.19 20.68 -51.82
N ASN A 429 23.39 20.15 -52.02
CA ASN A 429 24.50 20.83 -52.65
C ASN A 429 24.28 20.82 -54.19
N GLU A 430 23.88 21.97 -54.75
CA GLU A 430 24.02 22.26 -56.17
C GLU A 430 25.49 22.59 -56.47
N GLY A 431 26.08 21.88 -57.44
CA GLY A 431 27.38 22.27 -57.99
C GLY A 431 28.15 21.15 -58.68
N THR A 432 27.72 20.77 -59.88
CA THR A 432 28.47 20.85 -61.16
C THR A 432 27.68 20.19 -62.27
#